data_AF-A0A183U5B0-F1
#
_entry.id   AF-A0A183U5B0-F1
#
_cell.length_a   1.000
_cell.length_b   1.000
_cell.length_c   1.000
_cell.angle_alpha   90.00
_cell.angle_beta   90.00
_cell.angle_gamma   90.00
#
_symmetry.space_group_name_H-M   'P 1'
#
loop_
_entity.id
_entity.type
_entity.pdbx_description
1 polymer ?
#
loop_
_entity_poly.entity_id
_entity_poly.type
_entity_poly.pdbx_seq_one_letter_code
_entity_poly.pdbx_strand_id
1 'polypeptide(L)'
;MRGEGRKVEKGSDVCNGRQLNLPDKAEFVSEKDLLQRVADCLLRLKPEGLDESDALNYEQNISDVLSLVPSLPRGLDVNVQFNGVSKFEYTTASAFFDLLGIPLLHGWVADPQQNELVQLLGNLGYNEVTERIVSGEHNTESCILADFLESNASQLTVYGLFELNAALSDGQIAVLFRNNHFHTLYKHKVSFRIFFLSLAPS
;
A
#
# COMPACT_ATOMS: atom_id res chain seq x y z
N MET A 1 -38.59 -33.00 8.50
CA MET A 1 -37.39 -33.14 7.64
C MET A 1 -37.69 -32.56 6.27
N ARG A 2 -36.95 -31.52 5.89
CA ARG A 2 -36.42 -31.22 4.54
C ARG A 2 -35.97 -29.76 4.58
N GLY A 3 -34.70 -29.58 4.93
CA GLY A 3 -34.02 -28.30 4.79
C GLY A 3 -33.75 -28.07 3.31
N GLU A 4 -34.23 -26.95 2.79
CA GLU A 4 -33.83 -26.45 1.48
C GLU A 4 -32.40 -25.94 1.60
N GLY A 5 -31.47 -26.73 1.04
CA GLY A 5 -30.07 -26.36 0.92
C GLY A 5 -29.94 -25.17 -0.01
N ARG A 6 -29.67 -24.00 0.56
CA ARG A 6 -29.24 -22.82 -0.20
C ARG A 6 -27.89 -23.16 -0.83
N LYS A 7 -27.86 -23.28 -2.16
CA LYS A 7 -26.62 -23.34 -2.94
C LYS A 7 -25.82 -22.09 -2.56
N VAL A 8 -24.71 -22.31 -1.86
CA VAL A 8 -23.67 -21.30 -1.71
C VAL A 8 -23.02 -21.21 -3.09
N GLU A 9 -23.36 -20.17 -3.83
CA GLU A 9 -22.58 -19.78 -5.00
C GLU A 9 -21.14 -19.59 -4.56
N LYS A 10 -20.22 -20.32 -5.20
CA LYS A 10 -18.79 -20.15 -4.99
C LYS A 10 -18.45 -18.73 -5.43
N GLY A 11 -18.30 -17.83 -4.45
CA GLY A 11 -17.68 -16.53 -4.66
C GLY A 11 -16.30 -16.77 -5.25
N SER A 12 -16.13 -16.38 -6.50
CA SER A 12 -14.89 -16.44 -7.26
C SER A 12 -13.96 -15.31 -6.81
N ASP A 13 -13.44 -15.39 -5.59
CA ASP A 13 -12.46 -14.43 -5.09
C ASP A 13 -11.27 -15.19 -4.50
N VAL A 14 -10.13 -15.12 -5.21
CA VAL A 14 -8.73 -15.02 -4.73
C VAL A 14 -7.78 -15.55 -5.82
N CYS A 15 -7.11 -14.59 -6.48
CA CYS A 15 -5.80 -14.68 -7.12
C CYS A 15 -5.57 -15.70 -8.26
N ASN A 16 -5.97 -15.36 -9.49
CA ASN A 16 -5.38 -15.93 -10.71
C ASN A 16 -3.85 -15.69 -10.72
N GLY A 17 -3.05 -16.71 -10.43
CA GLY A 17 -1.58 -16.73 -10.62
C GLY A 17 -0.71 -16.07 -9.54
N ARG A 18 -1.30 -15.28 -8.63
CA ARG A 18 -0.59 -14.51 -7.58
C ARG A 18 -0.47 -15.25 -6.24
N GLN A 19 -0.02 -16.50 -6.26
CA GLN A 19 0.20 -17.30 -5.06
C GLN A 19 1.67 -17.66 -4.86
N LEU A 20 2.15 -17.44 -3.63
CA LEU A 20 3.43 -17.96 -3.15
C LEU A 20 3.17 -19.35 -2.54
N ASN A 21 3.49 -20.41 -3.27
CA ASN A 21 3.30 -21.78 -2.79
C ASN A 21 4.38 -22.15 -1.78
N LEU A 22 4.08 -22.13 -0.49
CA LEU A 22 5.00 -22.61 0.55
C LEU A 22 5.06 -24.15 0.55
N PRO A 23 6.17 -24.76 0.99
CA PRO A 23 6.25 -26.22 1.09
C PRO A 23 5.25 -26.74 2.13
N ASP A 24 4.46 -27.75 1.76
CA ASP A 24 3.55 -28.41 2.70
C ASP A 24 4.36 -28.96 3.89
N LYS A 25 4.13 -28.40 5.09
CA LYS A 25 4.80 -28.69 6.39
C LYS A 25 6.07 -27.89 6.71
N ALA A 26 6.36 -26.80 6.01
CA ALA A 26 7.39 -25.87 6.48
C ALA A 26 6.92 -25.12 7.74
N GLU A 27 7.53 -25.39 8.90
CA GLU A 27 7.32 -24.60 10.13
C GLU A 27 8.01 -23.23 10.04
N PHE A 28 9.08 -23.15 9.24
CA PHE A 28 9.88 -21.94 9.03
C PHE A 28 10.23 -21.78 7.55
N VAL A 29 10.35 -20.55 7.09
CA VAL A 29 10.80 -20.19 5.74
C VAL A 29 11.93 -19.18 5.91
N SER A 30 13.06 -19.40 5.24
CA SER A 30 14.18 -18.47 5.32
C SER A 30 13.87 -17.17 4.55
N GLU A 31 14.51 -16.07 4.95
CA GLU A 31 14.42 -14.80 4.23
C GLU A 31 14.79 -14.99 2.75
N LYS A 32 15.90 -15.68 2.47
CA LYS A 32 16.36 -15.96 1.11
C LYS A 32 15.31 -16.70 0.29
N ASP A 33 14.65 -17.71 0.88
CA ASP A 33 13.59 -18.45 0.18
C ASP A 33 12.38 -17.58 -0.11
N LEU A 34 12.00 -16.70 0.83
CA LEU A 34 10.89 -15.76 0.63
C LEU A 34 11.22 -14.77 -0.49
N LEU A 35 12.41 -14.17 -0.48
CA LEU A 35 12.87 -13.24 -1.50
C LEU A 35 12.92 -13.89 -2.89
N GLN A 36 13.43 -15.13 -2.98
CA GLN A 36 13.44 -15.87 -4.24
C GLN A 36 12.02 -16.08 -4.77
N ARG A 37 11.08 -16.48 -3.91
CA ARG A 37 9.69 -16.71 -4.31
C ARG A 37 8.97 -15.43 -4.74
N VAL A 38 9.28 -14.30 -4.11
CA VAL A 38 8.78 -12.99 -4.53
C VAL A 38 9.32 -12.63 -5.92
N ALA A 39 10.62 -12.82 -6.18
CA ALA A 39 11.22 -12.61 -7.50
C ALA A 39 10.58 -13.53 -8.57
N ASP A 40 10.41 -14.81 -8.27
CA ASP A 40 9.77 -15.79 -9.17
C ASP A 40 8.29 -15.44 -9.42
N CYS A 41 7.60 -14.84 -8.45
CA CYS A 41 6.24 -14.34 -8.62
C CYS A 41 6.20 -13.19 -9.62
N LEU A 42 7.05 -12.18 -9.44
CA LEU A 42 7.14 -11.01 -10.32
C LEU A 42 7.40 -11.42 -11.78
N LEU A 43 8.33 -12.34 -12.01
CA LEU A 43 8.64 -12.84 -13.36
C LEU A 43 7.47 -13.59 -14.03
N ARG A 44 6.61 -14.25 -13.24
CA ARG A 44 5.43 -14.97 -13.74
C ARG A 44 4.25 -14.06 -14.07
N LEU A 45 4.23 -12.83 -13.56
CA LEU A 45 3.11 -11.88 -13.76
C LEU A 45 3.21 -11.07 -15.06
N LYS A 46 4.10 -11.44 -15.98
CA LYS A 46 4.26 -10.77 -17.29
C LYS A 46 2.90 -10.68 -18.02
N PRO A 47 2.39 -9.47 -18.30
CA PRO A 47 1.16 -9.31 -19.07
C PRO A 47 1.30 -9.84 -20.49
N GLU A 48 0.25 -10.47 -21.01
CA GLU A 48 0.16 -10.86 -22.41
C GLU A 48 -0.40 -9.70 -23.25
N GLY A 49 0.12 -9.53 -24.48
CA GLY A 49 -0.45 -8.58 -25.45
C GLY A 49 -0.05 -7.11 -25.28
N LEU A 50 1.09 -6.83 -24.64
CA LEU A 50 1.67 -5.47 -24.61
C LEU A 50 2.13 -5.04 -26.01
N ASP A 51 1.98 -3.76 -26.32
CA ASP A 51 2.63 -3.17 -27.48
C ASP A 51 4.15 -3.02 -27.27
N GLU A 52 4.91 -2.64 -28.31
CA GLU A 52 6.38 -2.55 -28.22
C GLU A 52 6.85 -1.52 -27.18
N SER A 53 6.14 -0.39 -27.05
CA SER A 53 6.48 0.65 -26.06
C SER A 53 6.20 0.21 -24.62
N ASP A 54 5.04 -0.39 -24.39
CA ASP A 54 4.60 -0.88 -23.09
C ASP A 54 5.44 -2.08 -22.65
N ALA A 55 5.87 -2.93 -23.59
CA ALA A 55 6.79 -4.03 -23.32
C ALA A 55 8.14 -3.51 -22.82
N LEU A 56 8.70 -2.48 -23.46
CA LEU A 56 9.96 -1.87 -23.01
C LEU A 56 9.82 -1.21 -21.63
N ASN A 57 8.72 -0.48 -21.40
CA ASN A 57 8.45 0.13 -20.09
C ASN A 57 8.27 -0.94 -18.99
N TYR A 58 7.58 -2.03 -19.30
CA TYR A 58 7.44 -3.17 -18.38
C TYR A 58 8.79 -3.82 -18.08
N GLU A 59 9.64 -4.01 -19.09
CA GLU A 59 10.98 -4.60 -18.92
C GLU A 59 11.92 -3.72 -18.08
N GLN A 60 11.80 -2.40 -18.21
CA GLN A 60 12.52 -1.48 -17.33
C GLN A 60 12.00 -1.57 -15.89
N ASN A 61 10.68 -1.48 -15.69
CA ASN A 61 10.06 -1.54 -14.37
C ASN A 61 10.36 -2.86 -13.63
N ILE A 62 10.27 -4.01 -14.32
CA ILE A 62 10.58 -5.31 -13.73
C ILE A 62 12.06 -5.41 -13.34
N SER A 63 12.97 -4.87 -14.16
CA SER A 63 14.41 -4.86 -13.86
C SER A 63 14.70 -4.04 -12.60
N ASP A 64 14.16 -2.83 -12.52
CA ASP A 64 14.34 -1.94 -11.38
C ASP A 64 13.77 -2.57 -10.10
N VAL A 65 12.59 -3.18 -10.19
CA VAL A 65 11.96 -3.88 -9.07
C VAL A 65 12.73 -5.13 -8.65
N LEU A 66 13.28 -5.92 -9.57
CA LEU A 66 14.11 -7.08 -9.22
C LEU A 66 15.41 -6.67 -8.52
N SER A 67 15.96 -5.50 -8.85
CA SER A 67 17.12 -4.94 -8.14
C SER A 67 16.79 -4.52 -6.70
N LEU A 68 15.52 -4.20 -6.43
CA LEU A 68 15.00 -3.83 -5.10
C LEU A 68 14.71 -5.03 -4.20
N VAL A 69 14.37 -6.20 -4.77
CA VAL A 69 13.99 -7.39 -3.97
C VAL A 69 14.99 -7.73 -2.85
N PRO A 70 16.32 -7.76 -3.09
CA PRO A 70 17.30 -8.04 -2.04
C PRO A 70 17.33 -7.01 -0.90
N SER A 71 16.82 -5.79 -1.11
CA SER A 71 16.77 -4.77 -0.06
C SER A 71 15.48 -4.77 0.75
N LEU A 72 14.43 -5.50 0.35
CA LEU A 72 13.15 -5.53 1.06
C LEU A 72 13.25 -5.76 2.57
N PRO A 73 14.13 -6.65 3.09
CA PRO A 73 14.24 -6.87 4.54
C PRO A 73 14.76 -5.65 5.31
N ARG A 74 15.46 -4.74 4.62
CA ARG A 74 15.99 -3.50 5.19
C ARG A 74 14.96 -2.36 5.21
N GLY A 75 13.79 -2.58 4.61
CA GLY A 75 12.73 -1.59 4.46
C GLY A 75 12.58 -1.11 3.03
N LEU A 76 11.44 -0.46 2.79
CA LEU A 76 11.08 0.19 1.54
C LEU A 76 10.86 1.67 1.83
N ASP A 77 11.43 2.52 0.99
CA ASP A 77 11.23 3.97 1.09
C ASP A 77 10.00 4.38 0.28
N VAL A 78 9.08 5.07 0.94
CA VAL A 78 7.84 5.59 0.36
C VAL A 78 7.58 6.98 0.89
N ASN A 79 7.13 7.88 0.01
CA ASN A 79 6.78 9.23 0.36
C ASN A 79 5.28 9.44 0.09
N VAL A 80 4.49 9.60 1.15
CA VAL A 80 3.03 9.76 1.05
C VAL A 80 2.65 11.16 0.57
N GLN A 81 1.53 11.27 -0.13
CA GLN A 81 0.87 12.53 -0.43
C GLN A 81 -0.45 12.60 0.34
N PHE A 82 -0.80 13.77 0.86
CA PHE A 82 -1.91 13.89 1.83
C PHE A 82 -3.30 14.05 1.20
N ASN A 83 -3.42 13.88 -0.12
CA ASN A 83 -4.62 14.17 -0.90
C ASN A 83 -5.42 12.91 -1.31
N GLY A 84 -5.04 11.72 -0.83
CA GLY A 84 -5.83 10.51 -1.03
C GLY A 84 -5.13 9.27 -0.47
N VAL A 85 -5.89 8.20 -0.20
CA VAL A 85 -5.37 7.01 0.50
C VAL A 85 -4.41 6.15 -0.31
N SER A 86 -4.34 6.32 -1.63
CA SER A 86 -3.44 5.59 -2.53
C SER A 86 -2.38 6.51 -3.14
N LYS A 87 -2.14 7.67 -2.52
CA LYS A 87 -1.32 8.73 -3.12
C LYS A 87 0.07 8.74 -2.51
N PHE A 88 1.04 8.40 -3.34
CA PHE A 88 2.45 8.37 -3.01
C PHE A 88 3.22 9.07 -4.13
N GLU A 89 4.37 9.65 -3.81
CA GLU A 89 5.37 9.94 -4.83
C GLU A 89 5.78 8.62 -5.49
N TYR A 90 5.81 8.60 -6.83
CA TYR A 90 6.06 7.38 -7.56
C TYR A 90 7.53 6.98 -7.44
N THR A 91 7.78 5.86 -6.77
CA THR A 91 9.11 5.27 -6.56
C THR A 91 9.13 3.81 -7.02
N THR A 92 10.31 3.19 -7.04
CA THR A 92 10.44 1.74 -7.32
C THR A 92 9.64 0.88 -6.34
N ALA A 93 9.43 1.34 -5.10
CA ALA A 93 8.57 0.65 -4.14
C ALA A 93 7.11 0.64 -4.60
N SER A 94 6.61 1.74 -5.19
CA SER A 94 5.27 1.80 -5.78
C SER A 94 5.14 0.82 -6.95
N ALA A 95 6.13 0.82 -7.86
CA ALA A 95 6.19 -0.11 -8.98
C ALA A 95 6.19 -1.58 -8.53
N PHE A 96 6.87 -1.92 -7.41
CA PHE A 96 6.86 -3.27 -6.85
C PHE A 96 5.45 -3.74 -6.48
N PHE A 97 4.66 -2.90 -5.82
CA PHE A 97 3.28 -3.23 -5.46
C PHE A 97 2.35 -3.28 -6.68
N ASP A 98 2.55 -2.39 -7.65
CA ASP A 98 1.79 -2.37 -8.91
C ASP A 98 2.02 -3.65 -9.73
N LEU A 99 3.27 -4.12 -9.83
CA LEU A 99 3.60 -5.38 -10.53
C LEU A 99 3.01 -6.60 -9.84
N LEU A 100 2.95 -6.62 -8.51
CA LEU A 100 2.23 -7.64 -7.76
C LEU A 100 0.70 -7.48 -7.87
N GLY A 101 0.23 -6.33 -8.34
CA GLY A 101 -1.17 -5.92 -8.35
C GLY A 101 -1.79 -5.96 -6.95
N ILE A 102 -1.02 -5.54 -5.95
CA ILE A 102 -1.46 -5.39 -4.56
C ILE A 102 -1.56 -3.89 -4.30
N PRO A 103 -2.73 -3.35 -3.91
CA PRO A 103 -2.85 -1.94 -3.60
C PRO A 103 -1.94 -1.54 -2.42
N LEU A 104 -1.14 -0.51 -2.61
CA LEU A 104 -0.45 0.19 -1.53
C LEU A 104 -1.30 1.39 -1.08
N LEU A 105 -1.60 1.47 0.21
CA LEU A 105 -2.47 2.48 0.80
C LEU A 105 -1.81 3.12 2.05
N HIS A 106 -2.28 4.31 2.43
CA HIS A 106 -1.99 4.96 3.71
C HIS A 106 -3.25 5.70 4.19
N GLY A 107 -3.30 6.04 5.48
CA GLY A 107 -4.42 6.75 6.10
C GLY A 107 -4.14 8.20 6.47
N TRP A 108 -2.98 8.72 6.08
CA TRP A 108 -2.55 10.08 6.40
C TRP A 108 -3.07 11.08 5.37
N VAL A 109 -4.39 11.33 5.41
CA VAL A 109 -5.10 12.15 4.41
C VAL A 109 -5.72 13.36 5.09
N ALA A 110 -5.55 14.54 4.52
CA ALA A 110 -6.17 15.76 5.01
C ALA A 110 -7.69 15.75 4.77
N ASP A 111 -8.46 16.28 5.72
CA ASP A 111 -9.91 16.40 5.59
C ASP A 111 -10.25 17.51 4.57
N PRO A 112 -11.04 17.23 3.51
CA PRO A 112 -11.48 18.22 2.52
C PRO A 112 -12.20 19.43 3.12
N GLN A 113 -12.75 19.32 4.33
CA GLN A 113 -13.37 20.45 5.04
C GLN A 113 -12.35 21.55 5.41
N GLN A 114 -11.07 21.20 5.50
CA GLN A 114 -9.97 22.13 5.84
C GLN A 114 -9.39 22.73 4.55
N ASN A 115 -10.16 23.59 3.88
CA ASN A 115 -9.82 24.13 2.55
C ASN A 115 -8.41 24.73 2.46
N GLU A 116 -8.00 25.54 3.45
CA GLU A 116 -6.68 26.18 3.47
C GLU A 116 -5.55 25.14 3.55
N LEU A 117 -5.66 24.17 4.46
CA LEU A 117 -4.70 23.07 4.58
C LEU A 117 -4.61 22.27 3.28
N VAL A 118 -5.75 21.90 2.68
CA VAL A 118 -5.78 21.11 1.45
C VAL A 118 -5.14 21.86 0.28
N GLN A 119 -5.34 23.17 0.18
CA GLN A 119 -4.69 24.00 -0.83
C GLN A 119 -3.17 24.08 -0.63
N LEU A 120 -2.72 24.22 0.61
CA LEU A 120 -1.30 24.26 0.95
C LEU A 120 -0.60 22.92 0.67
N LEU A 121 -1.26 21.81 1.01
CA LEU A 121 -0.75 20.45 0.78
C LEU A 121 -0.74 20.10 -0.70
N GLY A 122 -1.81 20.39 -1.45
CA GLY A 122 -1.88 20.11 -2.89
C GLY A 122 -1.46 18.68 -3.26
N ASN A 123 -0.36 18.55 -3.99
CA ASN A 123 0.27 17.28 -4.37
C ASN A 123 1.62 17.04 -3.67
N LEU A 124 1.92 17.80 -2.62
CA LEU A 124 3.19 17.70 -1.92
C LEU A 124 3.29 16.37 -1.18
N GLY A 125 4.47 15.77 -1.26
CA GLY A 125 4.87 14.67 -0.41
C GLY A 125 5.26 15.14 1.00
N TYR A 126 5.38 14.19 1.93
CA TYR A 126 5.84 14.45 3.29
C TYR A 126 7.18 15.20 3.35
N ASN A 127 8.14 14.82 2.49
CA ASN A 127 9.46 15.45 2.44
C ASN A 127 9.36 16.94 2.09
N GLU A 128 8.60 17.28 1.04
CA GLU A 128 8.39 18.66 0.60
C GLU A 128 7.64 19.50 1.66
N VAL A 129 6.64 18.91 2.33
CA VAL A 129 5.94 19.58 3.44
C VAL A 129 6.89 19.89 4.59
N THR A 130 7.75 18.93 4.96
CA THR A 130 8.75 19.12 6.02
C THR A 130 9.75 20.21 5.64
N GLU A 131 10.25 20.21 4.41
CA GLU A 131 11.14 21.26 3.91
C GLU A 131 10.50 22.64 3.96
N ARG A 132 9.21 22.76 3.62
CA ARG A 132 8.46 24.02 3.73
C ARG A 132 8.29 24.47 5.18
N ILE A 133 8.07 23.56 6.12
CA ILE A 133 7.98 23.89 7.54
C ILE A 133 9.32 24.44 8.05
N VAL A 134 10.43 23.79 7.68
CA VAL A 134 11.78 24.21 8.11
C VAL A 134 12.20 25.53 7.46
N SER A 135 11.86 25.74 6.19
CA SER A 135 12.25 26.94 5.43
C SER A 135 11.33 28.14 5.68
N GLY A 136 10.06 27.89 6.00
CA GLY A 136 9.06 28.92 6.22
C GLY A 136 9.19 29.51 7.61
N GLU A 137 9.98 30.57 7.75
CA GLU A 137 10.28 31.37 8.96
C GLU A 137 9.04 31.68 9.86
N HIS A 138 8.47 30.68 10.53
CA HIS A 138 7.24 30.74 11.34
C HIS A 138 6.08 31.55 10.73
N ASN A 139 5.92 31.49 9.41
CA ASN A 139 4.80 32.13 8.73
C ASN A 139 3.51 31.31 8.95
N THR A 140 2.36 31.90 8.62
CA THR A 140 1.05 31.26 8.87
C THR A 140 0.93 29.90 8.17
N GLU A 141 1.44 29.78 6.93
CA GLU A 141 1.38 28.54 6.16
C GLU A 141 2.22 27.42 6.80
N SER A 142 3.44 27.72 7.25
CA SER A 142 4.31 26.73 7.91
C SER A 142 3.74 26.29 9.25
N CYS A 143 3.10 27.18 9.99
CA CYS A 143 2.36 26.83 11.20
C CYS A 143 1.19 25.87 10.91
N ILE A 144 0.37 26.13 9.89
CA ILE A 144 -0.75 25.26 9.51
C ILE A 144 -0.26 23.86 9.13
N LEU A 145 0.82 23.78 8.34
CA LEU A 145 1.43 22.50 7.94
C LEU A 145 2.01 21.75 9.15
N ALA A 146 2.71 22.46 10.04
CA ALA A 146 3.26 21.89 11.27
C ALA A 146 2.15 21.34 12.18
N ASP A 147 1.12 22.14 12.44
CA ASP A 147 -0.03 21.76 13.26
C ASP A 147 -0.72 20.49 12.72
N PHE A 148 -0.84 20.36 11.39
CA PHE A 148 -1.38 19.16 10.76
C PHE A 148 -0.50 17.92 11.02
N LEU A 149 0.82 18.02 10.82
CA LEU A 149 1.73 16.90 11.06
C LEU A 149 1.76 16.50 12.54
N GLU A 150 1.81 17.47 13.45
CA GLU A 150 1.84 17.25 14.89
C GLU A 150 0.54 16.60 15.40
N SER A 151 -0.61 17.15 14.99
CA SER A 151 -1.92 16.62 15.37
C SER A 151 -2.19 15.21 14.82
N ASN A 152 -1.50 14.82 13.75
CA ASN A 152 -1.67 13.55 13.07
C ASN A 152 -0.39 12.71 13.04
N ALA A 153 0.48 12.85 14.05
CA ALA A 153 1.76 12.14 14.15
C ALA A 153 1.64 10.60 14.11
N SER A 154 0.45 10.05 14.31
CA SER A 154 0.16 8.60 14.17
C SER A 154 -0.01 8.12 12.71
N GLN A 155 0.19 9.03 11.74
CA GLN A 155 0.07 8.81 10.29
C GLN A 155 -1.29 8.21 9.88
N LEU A 156 -2.34 8.56 10.61
CA LEU A 156 -3.71 8.13 10.37
C LEU A 156 -4.66 9.21 10.85
N THR A 157 -5.49 9.72 9.93
CA THR A 157 -6.54 10.69 10.23
C THR A 157 -7.90 10.00 10.31
N VAL A 158 -8.89 10.64 10.94
CA VAL A 158 -10.27 10.15 10.95
C VAL A 158 -10.82 10.07 9.52
N TYR A 159 -10.59 11.14 8.73
CA TYR A 159 -11.00 11.17 7.32
C TYR A 159 -10.34 10.04 6.51
N GLY A 160 -9.02 9.88 6.61
CA GLY A 160 -8.28 8.83 5.92
C GLY A 160 -8.71 7.43 6.30
N LEU A 161 -9.15 7.20 7.56
CA LEU A 161 -9.73 5.92 7.96
C LEU A 161 -11.05 5.60 7.24
N PHE A 162 -11.94 6.60 7.08
CA PHE A 162 -13.17 6.42 6.32
C PHE A 162 -12.89 6.16 4.84
N GLU A 163 -11.96 6.92 4.25
CA GLU A 163 -11.53 6.73 2.86
C GLU A 163 -10.90 5.36 2.63
N LEU A 164 -10.06 4.87 3.55
CA LEU A 164 -9.48 3.51 3.46
C LEU A 164 -10.56 2.44 3.44
N ASN A 165 -11.58 2.58 4.29
CA ASN A 165 -12.71 1.66 4.31
C ASN A 165 -13.55 1.72 3.03
N ALA A 166 -13.66 2.89 2.40
CA ALA A 166 -14.37 3.06 1.13
C ALA A 166 -13.57 2.52 -0.07
N ALA A 167 -12.25 2.71 -0.08
CA ALA A 167 -11.36 2.31 -1.17
C ALA A 167 -11.20 0.79 -1.28
N LEU A 168 -11.28 0.06 -0.16
CA LEU A 168 -11.17 -1.40 -0.15
C LEU A 168 -12.48 -2.08 -0.55
N SER A 169 -12.39 -3.03 -1.46
CA SER A 169 -13.47 -3.96 -1.80
C SER A 169 -13.58 -5.09 -0.77
N ASP A 170 -14.78 -5.63 -0.61
CA ASP A 170 -15.05 -6.74 0.30
C ASP A 170 -14.24 -7.99 -0.08
N GLY A 171 -13.42 -8.49 0.85
CA GLY A 171 -12.51 -9.61 0.64
C GLY A 171 -11.17 -9.23 -0.01
N GLN A 172 -10.92 -7.95 -0.28
CA GLN A 172 -9.67 -7.47 -0.86
C GLN A 172 -8.53 -7.45 0.17
N ILE A 173 -7.33 -7.81 -0.29
CA ILE A 173 -6.07 -7.63 0.43
C ILE A 173 -5.36 -6.39 -0.13
N ALA A 174 -4.76 -5.61 0.76
CA ALA A 174 -3.91 -4.47 0.43
C ALA A 174 -2.74 -4.36 1.41
N VAL A 175 -1.77 -3.51 1.11
CA VAL A 175 -0.70 -3.13 2.03
C VAL A 175 -0.99 -1.72 2.54
N LEU A 176 -0.92 -1.51 3.85
CA LEU A 176 -1.01 -0.19 4.49
C LEU A 176 0.36 0.24 5.02
N PHE A 177 0.81 1.40 4.55
CA PHE A 177 1.91 2.13 5.17
C PHE A 177 1.40 3.00 6.32
N ARG A 178 1.94 2.80 7.52
CA ARG A 178 1.65 3.60 8.71
C ARG A 178 2.80 3.47 9.71
N ASN A 179 3.21 4.59 10.31
CA ASN A 179 4.27 4.68 11.31
C ASN A 179 5.56 3.99 10.86
N ASN A 180 5.99 4.26 9.62
CA ASN A 180 7.19 3.67 9.00
C ASN A 180 7.16 2.14 8.92
N HIS A 181 5.97 1.54 8.93
CA HIS A 181 5.78 0.10 8.85
C HIS A 181 4.72 -0.26 7.82
N PHE A 182 4.94 -1.37 7.14
CA PHE A 182 3.97 -1.96 6.21
C PHE A 182 3.12 -2.99 6.95
N HIS A 183 1.82 -2.94 6.72
CA HIS A 183 0.86 -3.84 7.32
C HIS A 183 0.03 -4.49 6.22
N THR A 184 -0.30 -5.77 6.36
CA THR A 184 -1.30 -6.35 5.45
C THR A 184 -2.70 -6.02 5.96
N LEU A 185 -3.50 -5.39 5.11
CA LEU A 185 -4.91 -5.15 5.33
C LEU A 185 -5.76 -6.20 4.64
N TYR A 186 -6.84 -6.57 5.31
CA TYR A 186 -7.90 -7.38 4.73
C TYR A 186 -9.26 -6.80 5.14
N LYS A 187 -10.14 -6.55 4.16
CA LYS A 187 -11.52 -6.10 4.41
C LYS A 187 -12.45 -7.31 4.49
N HIS A 188 -12.98 -7.58 5.67
CA HIS A 188 -13.91 -8.69 5.87
C HIS A 188 -15.36 -8.28 5.59
N LYS A 189 -16.06 -9.06 4.75
CA LYS A 189 -17.40 -8.78 4.19
C LYS A 189 -18.50 -8.51 5.24
N VAL A 190 -18.32 -8.93 6.49
CA VAL A 190 -19.39 -8.93 7.50
C VAL A 190 -19.21 -7.86 8.58
N SER A 191 -17.98 -7.40 8.82
CA SER A 191 -17.67 -6.66 10.06
C SER A 191 -17.20 -5.23 9.86
N PHE A 192 -17.04 -4.72 8.63
CA PHE A 192 -16.42 -3.40 8.37
C PHE A 192 -15.14 -3.21 9.21
N ARG A 193 -14.36 -4.29 9.35
CA ARG A 193 -13.13 -4.31 10.14
C ARG A 193 -11.96 -4.53 9.21
N ILE A 194 -10.99 -3.64 9.34
CA ILE A 194 -9.67 -3.76 8.77
C ILE A 194 -8.84 -4.61 9.75
N PHE A 195 -8.36 -5.76 9.29
CA PHE A 195 -7.44 -6.59 10.07
C PHE A 195 -6.00 -6.24 9.72
N PHE A 196 -5.17 -6.11 10.74
CA PHE A 196 -3.72 -6.00 10.61
C PHE A 196 -3.11 -7.38 10.86
N LEU A 197 -2.46 -7.96 9.86
CA LEU A 197 -1.63 -9.14 10.09
C LEU A 197 -0.28 -8.67 10.63
N SER A 198 -0.07 -8.86 11.93
CA SER A 198 1.24 -8.74 12.56
C SER A 198 1.93 -10.10 12.45
N LEU A 199 3.08 -10.14 11.79
CA LEU A 199 4.04 -11.22 11.99
C LEU A 199 4.72 -10.92 13.33
N ALA A 200 4.43 -11.71 14.35
CA ALA A 200 5.11 -11.58 15.63
C ALA A 200 6.61 -11.87 15.42
N PRO A 201 7.52 -11.03 15.94
CA PRO A 201 8.93 -11.40 16.01
C PRO A 201 9.06 -12.62 16.93
N SER A 202 9.72 -13.66 16.43
CA SER A 202 10.15 -14.83 17.21
C SER A 202 11.26 -14.45 18.19
#